data_AF-A0A947Z5B7-F1
#
_entry.id   AF-A0A947Z5B7-F1
#
_cell.length_a   1.000
_cell.length_b   1.000
_cell.length_c   1.000
_cell.angle_alpha   90.00
_cell.angle_beta   90.00
_cell.angle_gamma   90.00
#
_symmetry.space_group_name_H-M   'P 1'
#
loop_
_entity.id
_entity.type
_entity.pdbx_description
1 polymer ?
#
loop_
_entity_poly.entity_id
_entity_poly.type
_entity_poly.pdbx_seq_one_letter_code
_entity_poly.pdbx_strand_id
1 'polypeptide(L)'
;MKKSIALLVVFGSFTLMSCGKTEKGGMDEGQKYEFESAQKDLNEIKATIGKPDFDPNLKCLSVKTALETLAKIKDPKVEKLLKEGDKMCGIEAWVVRGSIFVKKMEDARKKDPKAIFSSECAYTKIAIDGVLPKYKKDKRIVEMEKKYKLFCK
;
A
#
# COMPACT_ATOMS: atom_id res chain seq x y z
N MET A 1 -65.83 7.76 -30.14
CA MET A 1 -65.97 6.44 -29.46
C MET A 1 -64.75 6.25 -28.56
N LYS A 2 -64.78 6.71 -27.31
CA LYS A 2 -64.93 5.89 -26.08
C LYS A 2 -64.27 4.50 -26.17
N LYS A 3 -63.12 4.34 -25.48
CA LYS A 3 -62.97 3.46 -24.30
C LYS A 3 -61.66 3.78 -23.58
N SER A 4 -61.81 4.37 -22.40
CA SER A 4 -60.83 4.38 -21.31
C SER A 4 -60.79 3.00 -20.65
N ILE A 5 -59.61 2.52 -20.24
CA ILE A 5 -59.46 1.69 -19.04
C ILE A 5 -58.19 2.17 -18.32
N ALA A 6 -58.41 2.91 -17.24
CA ALA A 6 -57.47 2.95 -16.12
C ALA A 6 -57.79 1.74 -15.24
N LEU A 7 -56.77 1.02 -14.77
CA LEU A 7 -56.87 0.28 -13.52
C LEU A 7 -55.58 0.48 -12.73
N LEU A 8 -55.81 0.71 -11.45
CA LEU A 8 -55.00 1.41 -10.47
C LEU A 8 -54.84 0.42 -9.30
N VAL A 9 -53.63 0.41 -8.72
CA VAL A 9 -53.30 0.01 -7.33
C VAL A 9 -53.42 -1.48 -6.99
N VAL A 10 -52.37 -2.04 -6.36
CA VAL A 10 -52.37 -2.36 -4.92
C VAL A 10 -50.95 -2.77 -4.46
N PHE A 11 -50.41 -1.93 -3.59
CA PHE A 11 -49.59 -2.23 -2.40
C PHE A 11 -48.60 -3.41 -2.43
N GLY A 12 -47.33 -3.06 -2.51
CA GLY A 12 -46.23 -3.83 -1.92
C GLY A 12 -45.40 -2.91 -1.03
N SER A 13 -45.92 -2.55 0.14
CA SER A 13 -45.15 -1.95 1.22
C SER A 13 -44.09 -2.94 1.69
N PHE A 14 -42.86 -2.82 1.19
CA PHE A 14 -41.67 -3.33 1.87
C PHE A 14 -40.90 -2.14 2.44
N THR A 15 -41.48 -1.51 3.45
CA THR A 15 -40.76 -0.77 4.48
C THR A 15 -40.50 -1.73 5.64
N LEU A 16 -39.40 -2.45 5.56
CA LEU A 16 -38.69 -3.15 6.63
C LEU A 16 -37.29 -3.38 6.04
N MET A 17 -36.18 -3.00 6.62
CA MET A 17 -35.89 -2.53 7.97
C MET A 17 -34.41 -2.14 7.91
N SER A 18 -34.02 -1.01 8.52
CA SER A 18 -32.63 -0.60 8.71
C SER A 18 -31.85 -0.38 7.39
N CYS A 19 -31.51 0.86 7.02
CA CYS A 19 -30.56 1.66 7.81
C CYS A 19 -29.57 0.80 8.59
N GLY A 20 -29.00 -0.23 7.95
CA GLY A 20 -27.61 -0.55 8.18
C GLY A 20 -26.87 0.72 7.79
N LYS A 21 -26.66 1.62 8.74
CA LYS A 21 -25.44 2.43 8.73
C LYS A 21 -24.36 1.39 8.50
N THR A 22 -23.88 1.27 7.25
CA THR A 22 -22.50 0.92 7.06
C THR A 22 -21.83 1.94 7.96
N GLU A 23 -21.33 1.50 9.12
CA GLU A 23 -20.34 2.26 9.84
C GLU A 23 -19.27 2.47 8.78
N LYS A 24 -19.32 3.64 8.12
CA LYS A 24 -18.16 4.19 7.46
C LYS A 24 -17.22 4.34 8.63
N GLY A 25 -16.44 3.29 8.87
CA GLY A 25 -15.52 3.21 10.00
C GLY A 25 -14.73 4.50 9.95
N GLY A 26 -15.05 5.40 10.87
CA GLY A 26 -14.42 6.70 10.90
C GLY A 26 -12.94 6.47 11.13
N MET A 27 -12.10 7.19 10.40
CA MET A 27 -10.68 7.15 10.69
C MET A 27 -10.45 7.71 12.11
N ASP A 28 -9.69 7.00 12.92
CA ASP A 28 -9.15 7.55 14.17
C ASP A 28 -8.10 8.64 13.87
N GLU A 29 -7.62 9.36 14.89
CA GLU A 29 -6.67 10.47 14.69
C GLU A 29 -5.34 10.01 14.08
N GLY A 30 -4.86 8.82 14.45
CA GLY A 30 -3.66 8.24 13.86
C GLY A 30 -3.88 7.91 12.38
N GLN A 31 -5.01 7.33 12.04
CA GLN A 31 -5.39 7.03 10.66
C GLN A 31 -5.58 8.29 9.81
N LYS A 32 -6.12 9.37 10.38
CA LYS A 32 -6.19 10.67 9.69
C LYS A 32 -4.80 11.22 9.41
N TYR A 33 -3.90 11.17 10.39
CA TYR A 33 -2.52 11.60 10.22
C TYR A 33 -1.81 10.81 9.11
N GLU A 34 -1.93 9.48 9.11
CA GLU A 34 -1.35 8.63 8.08
C GLU A 34 -1.93 8.94 6.69
N PHE A 35 -3.24 9.19 6.60
CA PHE A 35 -3.89 9.58 5.36
C PHE A 35 -3.35 10.91 4.81
N GLU A 36 -3.27 11.94 5.65
CA GLU A 36 -2.78 13.27 5.27
C GLU A 36 -1.30 13.23 4.91
N SER A 37 -0.49 12.49 5.68
CA SER A 37 0.94 12.28 5.43
C SER A 37 1.16 11.60 4.07
N ALA A 38 0.49 10.48 3.80
CA ALA A 38 0.59 9.78 2.52
C ALA A 38 0.11 10.65 1.34
N GLN A 39 -0.97 11.41 1.53
CA GLN A 39 -1.47 12.30 0.48
C GLN A 39 -0.48 13.44 0.17
N LYS A 40 0.18 13.99 1.21
CA LYS A 40 1.23 14.99 1.06
C LYS A 40 2.44 14.43 0.32
N ASP A 41 2.95 13.27 0.74
CA ASP A 41 4.09 12.64 0.09
C ASP A 41 3.81 12.29 -1.38
N LEU A 42 2.59 11.82 -1.70
CA LEU A 42 2.18 11.60 -3.10
C LEU A 42 2.18 12.89 -3.91
N ASN A 43 1.67 13.99 -3.35
CA ASN A 43 1.67 15.28 -4.03
C ASN A 43 3.10 15.81 -4.25
N GLU A 44 3.99 15.61 -3.28
CA GLU A 44 5.41 15.94 -3.43
C GLU A 44 6.04 15.14 -4.56
N ILE A 45 5.85 13.81 -4.59
CA ILE A 45 6.35 12.96 -5.68
C ILE A 45 5.83 13.45 -7.05
N LYS A 46 4.54 13.78 -7.16
CA LYS A 46 3.98 14.31 -8.43
C LYS A 46 4.63 15.63 -8.85
N ALA A 47 4.94 16.50 -7.90
CA ALA A 47 5.51 17.82 -8.16
C ALA A 47 7.01 17.79 -8.51
N THR A 48 7.67 16.69 -8.23
CA THR A 48 9.11 16.53 -8.38
C THR A 48 9.51 15.43 -9.35
N ILE A 49 8.56 14.64 -9.85
CA ILE A 49 8.83 13.64 -10.88
C ILE A 49 9.48 14.30 -12.11
N GLY A 50 10.61 13.75 -12.56
CA GLY A 50 11.40 14.31 -13.67
C GLY A 50 12.37 15.43 -13.29
N LYS A 51 12.50 15.79 -12.02
CA LYS A 51 13.57 16.67 -11.54
C LYS A 51 14.85 15.86 -11.25
N PRO A 52 16.03 16.32 -11.69
CA PRO A 52 17.28 15.54 -11.63
C PRO A 52 17.74 15.23 -10.19
N ASP A 53 17.39 16.07 -9.21
CA ASP A 53 17.88 15.94 -7.83
C ASP A 53 16.84 15.39 -6.85
N PHE A 54 15.71 14.87 -7.35
CA PHE A 54 14.69 14.29 -6.48
C PHE A 54 14.67 12.77 -6.58
N ASP A 55 15.01 12.11 -5.48
CA ASP A 55 14.84 10.66 -5.34
C ASP A 55 13.44 10.35 -4.75
N PRO A 56 12.47 9.92 -5.56
CA PRO A 56 11.11 9.63 -5.09
C PRO A 56 11.03 8.39 -4.19
N ASN A 57 12.11 7.61 -4.12
CA ASN A 57 12.16 6.31 -3.47
C ASN A 57 11.84 6.33 -1.97
N LEU A 58 12.43 7.27 -1.23
CA LEU A 58 12.17 7.41 0.21
C LEU A 58 10.74 7.87 0.49
N LYS A 59 10.20 8.75 -0.36
CA LYS A 59 8.81 9.20 -0.27
C LYS A 59 7.85 8.05 -0.59
N CYS A 60 8.19 7.22 -1.57
CA CYS A 60 7.42 6.03 -1.88
C CYS A 60 7.40 4.99 -0.75
N LEU A 61 8.49 4.87 0.02
CA LEU A 61 8.51 4.04 1.23
C LEU A 61 7.58 4.59 2.33
N SER A 62 7.58 5.91 2.54
CA SER A 62 6.70 6.59 3.49
C SER A 62 5.23 6.39 3.13
N VAL A 63 4.86 6.70 1.87
CA VAL A 63 3.52 6.43 1.32
C VAL A 63 3.12 4.99 1.55
N LYS A 64 3.99 4.03 1.25
CA LYS A 64 3.65 2.60 1.39
C LYS A 64 3.39 2.21 2.84
N THR A 65 4.18 2.72 3.78
CA THR A 65 4.03 2.43 5.21
C THR A 65 2.70 2.97 5.74
N ALA A 66 2.36 4.20 5.39
CA ALA A 66 1.07 4.79 5.71
C ALA A 66 -0.10 3.99 5.08
N LEU A 67 0.05 3.60 3.81
CA LEU A 67 -0.96 2.79 3.12
C LEU A 67 -1.18 1.41 3.75
N GLU A 68 -0.15 0.77 4.33
CA GLU A 68 -0.30 -0.49 5.06
C GLU A 68 -1.18 -0.33 6.31
N THR A 69 -1.02 0.78 7.04
CA THR A 69 -1.88 1.14 8.18
C THR A 69 -3.32 1.38 7.74
N LEU A 70 -3.50 2.04 6.59
CA LEU A 70 -4.82 2.41 6.06
C LEU A 70 -5.52 1.28 5.31
N ALA A 71 -4.82 0.23 4.87
CA ALA A 71 -5.35 -0.82 3.98
C ALA A 71 -6.58 -1.57 4.52
N LYS A 72 -6.78 -1.58 5.84
CA LYS A 72 -7.92 -2.25 6.50
C LYS A 72 -9.15 -1.34 6.62
N ILE A 73 -9.01 -0.06 6.31
CA ILE A 73 -10.06 0.95 6.46
C ILE A 73 -10.94 0.93 5.21
N LYS A 74 -12.23 0.70 5.41
CA LYS A 74 -13.24 0.69 4.34
C LYS A 74 -13.81 2.10 4.13
N ASP A 75 -12.96 3.01 3.67
CA ASP A 75 -13.33 4.40 3.30
C ASP A 75 -12.99 4.67 1.81
N PRO A 76 -13.91 5.24 1.01
CA PRO A 76 -13.66 5.52 -0.41
C PRO A 76 -12.46 6.44 -0.69
N LYS A 77 -12.14 7.36 0.21
CA LYS A 77 -10.96 8.23 0.09
C LYS A 77 -9.69 7.42 0.30
N VAL A 78 -9.69 6.53 1.28
CA VAL A 78 -8.58 5.60 1.54
C VAL A 78 -8.38 4.66 0.34
N GLU A 79 -9.45 4.11 -0.22
CA GLU A 79 -9.37 3.27 -1.42
C GLU A 79 -8.76 4.01 -2.62
N LYS A 80 -9.14 5.28 -2.81
CA LYS A 80 -8.56 6.12 -3.85
C LYS A 80 -7.07 6.35 -3.61
N LEU A 81 -6.68 6.66 -2.38
CA LEU A 81 -5.29 6.87 -1.98
C LEU A 81 -4.45 5.60 -2.17
N LEU A 82 -4.99 4.43 -1.79
CA LEU A 82 -4.33 3.12 -1.98
C LEU A 82 -4.04 2.86 -3.46
N LYS A 83 -5.02 3.09 -4.34
CA LYS A 83 -4.85 2.92 -5.80
C LYS A 83 -3.83 3.90 -6.37
N GLU A 84 -3.87 5.15 -5.92
CA GLU A 84 -2.95 6.19 -6.39
C GLU A 84 -1.51 5.89 -5.97
N GLY A 85 -1.30 5.49 -4.71
CA GLY A 85 0.02 5.12 -4.22
C GLY A 85 0.57 3.86 -4.89
N ASP A 86 -0.25 2.82 -5.14
CA ASP A 86 0.20 1.65 -5.90
C ASP A 86 0.58 2.04 -7.33
N LYS A 87 -0.17 2.94 -7.97
CA LYS A 87 0.13 3.42 -9.33
C LYS A 87 1.43 4.23 -9.38
N MET A 88 1.68 5.09 -8.40
CA MET A 88 2.83 5.99 -8.40
C MET A 88 4.11 5.33 -7.89
N CYS A 89 4.00 4.57 -6.81
CA CYS A 89 5.14 4.02 -6.10
C CYS A 89 5.38 2.54 -6.41
N GLY A 90 4.38 1.83 -6.92
CA GLY A 90 4.46 0.48 -7.47
C GLY A 90 5.51 -0.42 -6.82
N ILE A 91 6.46 -0.88 -7.64
CA ILE A 91 7.57 -1.72 -7.22
C ILE A 91 8.66 -0.96 -6.44
N GLU A 92 8.82 0.35 -6.68
CA GLU A 92 9.95 1.13 -6.12
C GLU A 92 9.93 1.15 -4.60
N ALA A 93 8.77 1.34 -3.97
CA ALA A 93 8.67 1.31 -2.51
C ALA A 93 9.20 0.00 -1.90
N TRP A 94 8.95 -1.13 -2.57
CA TRP A 94 9.37 -2.44 -2.12
C TRP A 94 10.84 -2.71 -2.38
N VAL A 95 11.34 -2.30 -3.55
CA VAL A 95 12.76 -2.35 -3.89
C VAL A 95 13.57 -1.56 -2.86
N VAL A 96 13.12 -0.36 -2.53
CA VAL A 96 13.78 0.53 -1.57
C VAL A 96 13.76 -0.07 -0.16
N ARG A 97 12.59 -0.53 0.31
CA ARG A 97 12.46 -1.20 1.62
C ARG A 97 13.45 -2.34 1.73
N GLY A 98 13.41 -3.29 0.79
CA GLY A 98 14.28 -4.46 0.84
C GLY A 98 15.76 -4.12 0.65
N SER A 99 16.10 -3.15 -0.20
CA SER A 99 17.50 -2.74 -0.43
C SER A 99 18.12 -2.11 0.82
N ILE A 100 17.36 -1.34 1.61
CA ILE A 100 17.83 -0.79 2.88
C ILE A 100 18.22 -1.92 3.84
N PHE A 101 17.38 -2.95 3.98
CA PHE A 101 17.65 -4.06 4.90
C PHE A 101 18.76 -4.98 4.38
N VAL A 102 18.82 -5.25 3.08
CA VAL A 102 19.95 -5.98 2.46
C VAL A 102 21.26 -5.24 2.73
N LYS A 103 21.30 -3.93 2.51
CA LYS A 103 22.50 -3.13 2.78
C LYS A 103 22.91 -3.17 4.25
N LYS A 104 21.96 -3.10 5.19
CA LYS A 104 22.23 -3.27 6.62
C LYS A 104 22.86 -4.63 6.94
N MET A 105 22.35 -5.71 6.36
CA MET A 105 22.92 -7.06 6.54
C MET A 105 24.34 -7.16 5.97
N GLU A 106 24.57 -6.60 4.77
CA GLU A 106 25.89 -6.57 4.15
C GLU A 106 26.91 -5.79 4.99
N ASP A 107 26.53 -4.59 5.44
CA ASP A 107 27.43 -3.73 6.22
C ASP A 107 27.69 -4.31 7.62
N ALA A 108 26.72 -4.99 8.22
CA ALA A 108 26.92 -5.72 9.46
C ALA A 108 27.81 -6.96 9.26
N ARG A 109 27.61 -7.75 8.19
CA ARG A 109 28.43 -8.94 7.91
C ARG A 109 29.90 -8.60 7.61
N LYS A 110 30.16 -7.45 6.99
CA LYS A 110 31.53 -6.94 6.80
C LYS A 110 32.25 -6.65 8.12
N LYS A 111 31.50 -6.22 9.14
CA LYS A 111 32.04 -5.91 10.47
C LYS A 111 32.15 -7.14 11.36
N ASP A 112 31.13 -7.99 11.32
CA ASP A 112 31.08 -9.24 12.05
C ASP A 112 30.55 -10.37 11.15
N PRO A 113 31.42 -11.30 10.73
CA PRO A 113 31.04 -12.46 9.93
C PRO A 113 30.00 -13.37 10.59
N LYS A 114 29.72 -13.24 11.90
CA LYS A 114 28.73 -14.03 12.65
C LYS A 114 27.45 -13.27 13.01
N ALA A 115 27.30 -12.04 12.52
CA ALA A 115 26.12 -11.23 12.79
C ALA A 115 24.80 -11.96 12.42
N ILE A 116 23.80 -11.83 13.30
CA ILE A 116 22.46 -12.41 13.16
C ILE A 116 21.49 -11.29 12.73
N PHE A 117 20.59 -11.58 11.80
CA PHE A 117 19.81 -10.59 11.07
C PHE A 117 18.28 -10.77 11.19
N SER A 118 17.78 -11.24 12.34
CA SER A 118 16.38 -11.68 12.48
C SER A 118 15.35 -10.64 12.00
N SER A 119 15.48 -9.37 12.40
CA SER A 119 14.59 -8.29 11.98
C SER A 119 14.73 -7.94 10.50
N GLU A 120 15.96 -7.77 10.01
CA GLU A 120 16.28 -7.41 8.64
C GLU A 120 15.78 -8.49 7.67
N CYS A 121 15.94 -9.75 8.05
CA CYS A 121 15.43 -10.90 7.34
C CYS A 121 13.90 -10.89 7.27
N ALA A 122 13.20 -10.57 8.37
CA ALA A 122 11.75 -10.47 8.37
C ALA A 122 11.25 -9.35 7.42
N TYR A 123 11.83 -8.16 7.51
CA TYR A 123 11.44 -7.05 6.65
C TYR A 123 11.80 -7.25 5.18
N THR A 124 12.96 -7.86 4.90
CA THR A 124 13.36 -8.22 3.53
C THR A 124 12.40 -9.26 2.95
N LYS A 125 11.99 -10.26 3.73
CA LYS A 125 11.00 -11.25 3.32
C LYS A 125 9.64 -10.62 3.02
N ILE A 126 9.16 -9.72 3.87
CA ILE A 126 7.90 -8.97 3.62
C ILE A 126 8.00 -8.19 2.31
N ALA A 127 9.14 -7.53 2.05
CA ALA A 127 9.34 -6.78 0.82
C ALA A 127 9.32 -7.66 -0.43
N ILE A 128 10.01 -8.81 -0.38
CA ILE A 128 10.04 -9.81 -1.46
C ILE A 128 8.64 -10.41 -1.69
N ASP A 129 7.99 -10.91 -0.64
CA ASP A 129 6.69 -11.58 -0.74
C ASP A 129 5.59 -10.60 -1.22
N GLY A 130 5.70 -9.31 -0.87
CA GLY A 130 4.77 -8.26 -1.30
C GLY A 130 4.80 -7.97 -2.81
N VAL A 131 5.86 -8.35 -3.52
CA VAL A 131 6.04 -8.04 -4.96
C VAL A 131 6.24 -9.25 -5.85
N LEU A 132 6.70 -10.38 -5.31
CA LEU A 132 6.98 -11.60 -6.08
C LEU A 132 5.83 -12.02 -7.01
N PRO A 133 4.53 -12.00 -6.61
CA PRO A 133 3.45 -12.42 -7.49
C PRO A 133 3.34 -11.59 -8.79
N LYS A 134 3.67 -10.29 -8.71
CA LYS A 134 3.57 -9.35 -9.84
C LYS A 134 4.91 -9.13 -10.56
N TYR A 135 6.03 -9.25 -9.86
CA TYR A 135 7.34 -8.78 -10.33
C TYR A 135 8.46 -9.83 -10.25
N LYS A 136 8.12 -11.13 -10.31
CA LYS A 136 9.08 -12.26 -10.25
C LYS A 136 10.29 -12.21 -11.19
N LYS A 137 10.25 -11.39 -12.26
CA LYS A 137 11.34 -11.25 -13.24
C LYS A 137 12.10 -9.92 -13.11
N ASP A 138 11.69 -9.02 -12.22
CA ASP A 138 12.44 -7.77 -11.99
C ASP A 138 13.80 -8.13 -11.37
N LYS A 139 14.89 -7.71 -12.02
CA LYS A 139 16.25 -8.07 -11.63
C LYS A 139 16.57 -7.66 -10.20
N ARG A 140 16.01 -6.54 -9.73
CA ARG A 140 16.23 -6.01 -8.37
C ARG A 140 15.59 -6.90 -7.32
N ILE A 141 14.40 -7.43 -7.61
CA ILE A 141 13.71 -8.40 -6.74
C ILE A 141 14.44 -9.74 -6.72
N VAL A 142 14.90 -10.22 -7.87
CA VAL A 142 15.69 -11.46 -7.97
C VAL A 142 17.00 -11.34 -7.18
N GLU A 143 17.70 -10.21 -7.31
CA GLU A 143 18.92 -9.96 -6.56
C GLU A 143 18.67 -9.87 -5.05
N MET A 144 17.61 -9.16 -4.65
CA MET A 144 17.20 -9.08 -3.24
C MET A 144 16.88 -10.46 -2.66
N GLU A 145 16.17 -11.32 -3.40
CA GLU A 145 15.89 -12.69 -2.97
C GLU A 145 17.16 -13.53 -2.83
N LYS A 146 18.12 -13.38 -3.75
CA LYS A 146 19.43 -14.04 -3.67
C LYS A 146 20.19 -13.61 -2.40
N LYS A 147 20.22 -12.32 -2.10
CA LYS A 147 20.86 -11.76 -0.90
C LYS A 147 20.16 -12.22 0.38
N TYR A 148 18.84 -12.22 0.39
CA TYR A 148 18.04 -12.77 1.49
C TYR A 148 18.42 -14.24 1.76
N LYS A 149 18.47 -15.08 0.73
CA LYS A 149 18.88 -16.50 0.88
C LYS A 149 20.31 -16.66 1.40
N LEU A 150 21.20 -15.72 1.12
CA LEU A 150 22.58 -15.76 1.61
C LEU A 150 22.68 -15.41 3.09
N PHE A 151 21.86 -14.47 3.57
CA PHE A 151 21.97 -13.93 4.93
C PHE A 151 20.99 -14.52 5.94
N CYS A 152 19.87 -15.08 5.46
CA CYS A 152 18.69 -15.37 6.27
C CYS A 152 18.19 -16.82 6.23
N LYS A 153 18.89 -17.71 5.51
CA LYS A 153 18.57 -19.14 5.44
C LYS A 153 19.67 -19.98 6.05
#